data_AF-A0A7C1TLK3-F1
#
_entry.id   AF-A0A7C1TLK3-F1
#
_cell.length_a   1.000
_cell.length_b   1.000
_cell.length_c   1.000
_cell.angle_alpha   90.00
_cell.angle_beta   90.00
_cell.angle_gamma   90.00
#
_symmetry.space_group_name_H-M   'P 1'
#
loop_
_entity.id
_entity.type
_entity.pdbx_description
1 polymer ?
#
loop_
_entity_poly.entity_id
_entity_poly.type
_entity_poly.pdbx_seq_one_letter_code
_entity_poly.pdbx_strand_id
1 'polypeptide(L)'
;MKSEWGKGFTLRYWWQEMAPDQVPGGEGVIHYDAGRGVYALHNDFVGQERQLDYLLDERKGVAWVSELRDGKRSCSVHQTDRRVELDRHLSAGKVVGEGVVLGQGVRLIEYHEAGDHDRWLWFVDDTGKPRRFLTWTHHGRILVLHDVIAFEAVESFPARTFAPDPGWGCPEG
;
A
#
# COMPACT_ATOMS: atom_id res chain seq x y z
N MET A 1 -12.64 -16.33 13.86
CA MET A 1 -11.22 -15.96 14.06
C MET A 1 -11.15 -14.46 14.29
N LYS A 2 -10.38 -13.99 15.29
CA LYS A 2 -10.05 -12.56 15.39
C LYS A 2 -9.05 -12.26 14.28
N SER A 3 -9.45 -11.37 13.39
CA SER A 3 -8.66 -10.90 12.27
C SER A 3 -7.29 -10.39 12.72
N GLU A 4 -6.20 -10.76 12.04
CA GLU A 4 -4.89 -10.11 12.24
C GLU A 4 -4.87 -8.69 11.64
N TRP A 5 -5.79 -8.40 10.71
CA TRP A 5 -6.18 -7.05 10.34
C TRP A 5 -6.86 -6.41 11.56
N GLY A 6 -6.24 -5.38 12.12
CA GLY A 6 -6.42 -4.94 13.51
C GLY A 6 -5.08 -4.53 14.17
N LYS A 7 -3.96 -4.99 13.60
CA LYS A 7 -2.60 -4.85 14.13
C LYS A 7 -1.66 -4.27 13.10
N GLY A 8 -0.40 -4.04 13.48
CA GLY A 8 0.62 -3.66 12.51
C GLY A 8 1.02 -4.82 11.59
N PHE A 9 1.49 -4.50 10.39
CA PHE A 9 2.06 -5.51 9.49
C PHE A 9 3.14 -4.94 8.56
N THR A 10 4.00 -5.84 8.09
CA THR A 10 4.91 -5.65 6.94
C THR A 10 4.40 -6.47 5.76
N LEU A 11 4.28 -5.83 4.60
CA LEU A 11 3.94 -6.49 3.34
C LEU A 11 5.01 -6.17 2.31
N ARG A 12 5.70 -7.20 1.81
CA ARG A 12 6.62 -7.10 0.67
C ARG A 12 5.94 -7.59 -0.60
N TYR A 13 6.10 -6.87 -1.70
CA TYR A 13 5.42 -7.20 -2.95
C TYR A 13 6.25 -6.81 -4.18
N TRP A 14 5.95 -7.45 -5.30
CA TRP A 14 6.31 -6.96 -6.63
C TRP A 14 5.16 -6.12 -7.16
N TRP A 15 5.44 -4.99 -7.80
CA TRP A 15 4.39 -4.16 -8.40
C TRP A 15 4.66 -3.83 -9.87
N GLN A 16 3.58 -3.48 -10.56
CA GLN A 16 3.62 -3.16 -11.99
C GLN A 16 2.43 -2.30 -12.40
N GLU A 17 2.66 -1.25 -13.18
CA GLU A 17 1.58 -0.51 -13.84
C GLU A 17 1.18 -1.26 -15.11
N MET A 18 -0.10 -1.60 -15.23
CA MET A 18 -0.61 -2.45 -16.31
C MET A 18 -1.29 -1.65 -17.42
N ALA A 19 -1.63 -0.38 -17.19
CA ALA A 19 -2.37 0.43 -18.15
C ALA A 19 -2.10 1.94 -17.95
N PRO A 20 -2.19 2.77 -19.02
CA PRO A 20 -2.52 2.38 -20.40
C PRO A 20 -1.40 1.57 -21.09
N ASP A 21 -0.15 1.74 -20.68
CA ASP A 21 0.99 0.95 -21.11
C ASP A 21 1.63 0.25 -19.91
N GLN A 22 2.24 -0.90 -20.18
CA GLN A 22 2.93 -1.67 -19.14
C GLN A 22 4.23 -0.97 -18.75
N VAL A 23 4.28 -0.41 -17.54
CA VAL A 23 5.53 0.12 -16.96
C VAL A 23 6.12 -0.93 -16.03
N PRO A 24 7.36 -1.39 -16.25
CA PRO A 24 8.00 -2.28 -15.28
C PRO A 24 8.11 -1.56 -13.95
N GLY A 25 7.43 -2.10 -12.93
CA GLY A 25 7.59 -1.65 -11.55
C GLY A 25 8.80 -2.32 -10.90
N GLY A 26 8.70 -2.59 -9.61
CA GLY A 26 9.79 -3.20 -8.86
C GLY A 26 9.35 -3.86 -7.57
N GLU A 27 10.28 -4.04 -6.64
CA GLU A 27 9.93 -4.42 -5.28
C GLU A 27 9.34 -3.21 -4.54
N GLY A 28 8.38 -3.49 -3.67
CA GLY A 28 7.85 -2.53 -2.75
C GLY A 28 7.62 -3.14 -1.38
N VAL A 29 7.57 -2.25 -0.39
CA VAL A 29 7.36 -2.60 1.01
C VAL A 29 6.33 -1.64 1.59
N ILE A 30 5.33 -2.21 2.26
CA ILE A 30 4.37 -1.47 3.09
C ILE A 30 4.62 -1.83 4.54
N HIS A 31 4.70 -0.81 5.39
CA HIS A 31 4.50 -0.92 6.82
C HIS A 31 3.21 -0.21 7.20
N TYR A 32 2.36 -0.88 7.96
CA TYR A 32 1.14 -0.28 8.51
C TYR A 32 1.10 -0.50 10.01
N ASP A 33 0.67 0.50 10.77
CA ASP A 33 0.43 0.39 12.20
C ASP A 33 -0.95 0.97 12.53
N ALA A 34 -1.95 0.09 12.62
CA ALA A 34 -3.33 0.43 12.97
C ALA A 34 -3.44 1.18 14.31
N GLY A 35 -2.65 0.77 15.30
CA GLY A 35 -2.63 1.37 16.63
C GLY A 35 -2.16 2.83 16.63
N ARG A 36 -1.45 3.24 15.58
CA ARG A 36 -1.02 4.63 15.36
C ARG A 36 -1.75 5.32 14.21
N GLY A 37 -2.42 4.59 13.33
CA GLY A 37 -3.03 5.15 12.12
C GLY A 37 -1.97 5.73 11.17
N VAL A 38 -0.86 5.01 11.00
CA VAL A 38 0.26 5.44 10.15
C VAL A 38 0.61 4.35 9.13
N TYR A 39 1.01 4.80 7.96
CA TYR A 39 1.30 3.99 6.79
C TYR A 39 2.58 4.48 6.13
N ALA A 40 3.55 3.59 5.94
CA ALA A 40 4.76 3.86 5.18
C ALA A 40 4.84 2.90 3.99
N LEU A 41 5.22 3.44 2.85
CA LEU A 41 5.32 2.76 1.56
C LEU A 41 6.67 3.12 0.95
N HIS A 42 7.35 2.10 0.44
CA HIS A 42 8.54 2.24 -0.37
C HIS A 42 8.35 1.45 -1.66
N ASN A 43 8.66 2.05 -2.81
CA ASN A 43 8.66 1.41 -4.12
C ASN A 43 9.97 1.69 -4.83
N ASP A 44 10.67 0.62 -5.23
CA ASP A 44 11.76 0.70 -6.19
C ASP A 44 11.22 0.53 -7.61
N PHE A 45 11.85 1.20 -8.57
CA PHE A 45 11.58 1.04 -10.00
C PHE A 45 12.76 0.36 -10.68
N VAL A 46 12.55 -0.86 -11.16
CA VAL A 46 13.65 -1.66 -11.74
C VAL A 46 14.19 -0.98 -12.99
N GLY A 47 15.49 -0.70 -12.97
CA GLY A 47 16.22 -0.15 -14.11
C GLY A 47 16.01 1.34 -14.39
N GLN A 48 15.41 2.12 -13.46
CA GLN A 48 15.06 3.53 -13.71
C GLN A 48 15.71 4.55 -12.74
N GLU A 49 16.69 4.17 -11.91
CA GLU A 49 17.27 5.05 -10.86
C GLU A 49 16.20 5.87 -10.11
N ARG A 50 15.04 5.24 -9.89
CA ARG A 50 13.85 5.88 -9.37
C ARG A 50 13.35 5.13 -8.16
N GLN A 51 13.00 5.89 -7.13
CA GLN A 51 12.38 5.37 -5.90
C GLN A 51 11.23 6.29 -5.53
N LEU A 52 10.16 5.72 -4.99
CA LEU A 52 9.04 6.47 -4.44
C LEU A 52 8.82 6.02 -3.00
N ASP A 53 8.97 6.97 -2.10
CA ASP A 53 8.69 6.83 -0.68
C ASP A 53 7.43 7.63 -0.34
N TYR A 54 6.54 7.04 0.45
CA TYR A 54 5.32 7.69 0.90
C TYR A 54 5.07 7.37 2.37
N LEU A 55 4.76 8.39 3.16
CA LEU A 55 4.38 8.27 4.56
C LEU A 55 3.08 9.03 4.77
N LEU A 56 2.10 8.37 5.37
CA LEU A 56 0.82 8.97 5.78
C LEU A 56 0.66 8.84 7.29
N ASP A 57 0.32 9.95 7.92
CA ASP A 57 -0.20 10.00 9.28
C ASP A 57 -1.67 10.42 9.22
N GLU A 58 -2.57 9.45 9.35
CA GLU A 58 -4.03 9.66 9.23
C GLU A 58 -4.59 10.53 10.35
N ARG A 59 -3.93 10.54 11.51
CA ARG A 59 -4.37 11.33 12.67
C ARG A 59 -4.06 12.80 12.49
N LYS A 60 -2.94 13.09 11.81
CA LYS A 60 -2.57 14.46 11.43
C LYS A 60 -3.21 14.90 10.12
N GLY A 61 -3.64 13.94 9.28
CA GLY A 61 -4.11 14.25 7.93
C GLY A 61 -2.98 14.76 7.04
N VAL A 62 -1.78 14.23 7.19
CA VAL A 62 -0.59 14.68 6.47
C VAL A 62 0.09 13.52 5.76
N ALA A 63 0.41 13.72 4.49
CA ALA A 63 1.17 12.79 3.67
C ALA A 63 2.48 13.43 3.19
N TRP A 64 3.59 12.71 3.38
CA TRP A 64 4.89 13.03 2.81
C TRP A 64 5.14 12.11 1.62
N VAL A 65 5.53 12.70 0.49
CA VAL A 65 5.91 11.97 -0.72
C VAL A 65 7.32 12.39 -1.12
N SER A 66 8.24 11.43 -1.15
CA SER A 66 9.61 11.63 -1.56
C SER A 66 9.90 10.77 -2.80
N GLU A 67 10.36 11.39 -3.87
CA GLU A 67 10.73 10.71 -5.10
C GLU A 67 12.22 10.93 -5.39
N LEU A 68 12.98 9.84 -5.51
CA LEU A 68 14.29 9.85 -6.16
C LEU A 68 14.07 9.62 -7.64
N ARG A 69 14.67 10.44 -8.50
CA ARG A 69 14.68 10.24 -9.95
C ARG A 69 15.93 10.86 -10.55
N ASP A 70 16.63 10.10 -11.40
CA ASP A 70 17.85 10.56 -12.09
C ASP A 70 18.89 11.13 -11.10
N GLY A 71 19.06 10.45 -9.96
CA GLY A 71 19.98 10.85 -8.88
C GLY A 71 19.56 12.08 -8.06
N LYS A 72 18.41 12.69 -8.34
CA LYS A 72 17.88 13.84 -7.61
C LYS A 72 16.66 13.44 -6.80
N ARG A 73 16.61 13.89 -5.55
CA ARG A 73 15.47 13.64 -4.68
C ARG A 73 14.61 14.89 -4.54
N SER A 74 13.31 14.73 -4.74
CA SER A 74 12.29 15.73 -4.47
C SER A 74 11.41 15.25 -3.33
N CYS A 75 10.93 16.18 -2.51
CA CYS A 75 9.90 15.89 -1.53
C CYS A 75 8.75 16.90 -1.63
N SER A 76 7.54 16.41 -1.38
CA SER A 76 6.34 17.21 -1.20
C SER A 76 5.56 16.74 0.04
N VAL A 77 4.87 17.69 0.68
CA VAL A 77 4.01 17.44 1.84
C VAL A 77 2.60 17.89 1.50
N HIS A 78 1.63 17.03 1.72
CA HIS A 78 0.23 17.26 1.36
C HIS A 78 -0.66 17.13 2.59
N GLN A 79 -1.61 18.04 2.71
CA GLN A 79 -2.75 17.84 3.61
C GLN A 79 -3.71 16.87 2.93
N THR A 80 -4.23 15.92 3.69
CA THR A 80 -5.16 14.91 3.17
C THR A 80 -6.15 14.49 4.24
N ASP A 81 -7.40 14.33 3.83
CA ASP A 81 -8.45 13.68 4.59
C ASP A 81 -8.46 12.16 4.36
N ARG A 82 -7.58 11.65 3.48
CA ARG A 82 -7.45 10.22 3.17
C ARG A 82 -7.10 9.44 4.42
N ARG A 83 -7.83 8.35 4.60
CA ARG A 83 -7.58 7.35 5.64
C ARG A 83 -7.33 6.03 4.95
N VAL A 84 -6.21 5.39 5.26
CA VAL A 84 -5.92 4.08 4.72
C VAL A 84 -6.73 3.08 5.55
N GLU A 85 -7.91 2.70 5.04
CA GLU A 85 -8.83 1.77 5.71
C GLU A 85 -8.35 0.30 5.69
N LEU A 86 -7.05 0.06 5.93
CA LEU A 86 -6.47 -1.28 6.02
C LEU A 86 -7.02 -2.08 7.22
N ASP A 87 -7.55 -1.39 8.23
CA ASP A 87 -7.97 -2.00 9.50
C ASP A 87 -9.42 -2.52 9.52
N ARG A 88 -10.22 -2.26 8.49
CA ARG A 88 -11.66 -2.62 8.45
C ARG A 88 -11.96 -3.92 7.68
N HIS A 89 -10.93 -4.63 7.26
CA HIS A 89 -10.95 -5.30 5.97
C HIS A 89 -11.84 -6.54 5.81
N LEU A 90 -12.06 -7.40 6.82
CA LEU A 90 -12.90 -8.58 6.57
C LEU A 90 -14.41 -8.36 6.70
N SER A 91 -14.85 -7.32 7.43
CA SER A 91 -16.28 -7.03 7.59
C SER A 91 -16.79 -5.86 6.73
N ALA A 92 -15.90 -5.02 6.19
CA ALA A 92 -16.25 -3.90 5.32
C ALA A 92 -16.17 -4.22 3.82
N GLY A 93 -15.34 -5.19 3.42
CA GLY A 93 -15.21 -5.61 2.03
C GLY A 93 -16.27 -6.62 1.59
N LYS A 94 -16.73 -6.53 0.34
CA LYS A 94 -17.64 -7.52 -0.24
C LYS A 94 -16.81 -8.62 -0.91
N VAL A 95 -17.07 -9.88 -0.55
CA VAL A 95 -16.56 -11.01 -1.35
C VAL A 95 -17.30 -11.00 -2.68
N VAL A 96 -16.56 -10.78 -3.77
CA VAL A 96 -17.12 -10.67 -5.13
C VAL A 96 -16.76 -11.87 -6.01
N GLY A 97 -15.89 -12.75 -5.54
CA GLY A 97 -15.53 -13.98 -6.25
C GLY A 97 -14.48 -14.82 -5.53
N GLU A 98 -14.10 -15.90 -6.19
CA GLU A 98 -13.06 -16.83 -5.79
C GLU A 98 -12.16 -17.12 -7.00
N GLY A 99 -10.90 -17.49 -6.76
CA GLY A 99 -9.93 -17.74 -7.83
C GLY A 99 -8.66 -18.43 -7.36
N VAL A 100 -7.65 -18.43 -8.22
CA VAL A 100 -6.32 -18.98 -7.94
C VAL A 100 -5.27 -17.94 -8.27
N VAL A 101 -4.39 -17.63 -7.31
CA VAL A 101 -3.23 -16.74 -7.49
C VAL A 101 -1.99 -17.52 -7.05
N LEU A 102 -0.97 -17.57 -7.93
CA LEU A 102 0.30 -18.26 -7.66
C LEU A 102 0.11 -19.72 -7.17
N GLY A 103 -0.88 -20.43 -7.72
CA GLY A 103 -1.21 -21.81 -7.37
C GLY A 103 -1.97 -22.00 -6.06
N GLN A 104 -2.39 -20.91 -5.39
CA GLN A 104 -3.14 -20.93 -4.15
C GLN A 104 -4.57 -20.45 -4.36
N GLY A 105 -5.54 -21.12 -3.74
CA GLY A 105 -6.94 -20.69 -3.73
C GLY A 105 -7.09 -19.37 -2.97
N VAL A 106 -7.83 -18.43 -3.54
CA VAL A 106 -8.04 -17.09 -2.96
C VAL A 106 -9.50 -16.67 -3.09
N ARG A 107 -9.94 -15.83 -2.15
CA ARG A 107 -11.17 -15.05 -2.22
C ARG A 107 -10.83 -13.65 -2.70
N LEU A 108 -11.67 -13.13 -3.59
CA LEU A 108 -11.58 -11.77 -4.10
C LEU A 108 -12.47 -10.86 -3.25
N ILE A 109 -11.85 -9.87 -2.61
CA ILE A 109 -12.52 -8.90 -1.76
C ILE A 109 -12.41 -7.53 -2.42
N GLU A 110 -13.57 -6.94 -2.74
CA GLU A 110 -13.65 -5.58 -3.29
C GLU A 110 -13.89 -4.55 -2.19
N TYR A 111 -13.13 -3.46 -2.27
CA TYR A 111 -13.28 -2.29 -1.42
C TYR A 111 -13.53 -1.05 -2.26
N HIS A 112 -14.42 -0.22 -1.74
CA HIS A 112 -14.76 1.10 -2.27
C HIS A 112 -14.48 2.11 -1.17
N GLU A 113 -13.68 3.12 -1.46
CA GLU A 113 -13.61 4.29 -0.59
C GLU A 113 -14.91 5.08 -0.75
N ALA A 114 -15.53 5.48 0.37
CA ALA A 114 -16.79 6.20 0.33
C ALA A 114 -16.57 7.62 -0.23
N GLY A 115 -16.91 7.82 -1.51
CA GLY A 115 -16.83 9.11 -2.18
C GLY A 115 -15.72 9.24 -3.22
N ASP A 116 -14.87 8.23 -3.40
CA ASP A 116 -13.81 8.23 -4.42
C ASP A 116 -14.02 7.14 -5.50
N HIS A 117 -13.39 7.32 -6.65
CA HIS A 117 -13.37 6.36 -7.77
C HIS A 117 -12.26 5.32 -7.64
N ASP A 118 -11.42 5.43 -6.61
CA ASP A 118 -10.32 4.51 -6.35
C ASP A 118 -10.88 3.18 -5.81
N ARG A 119 -10.56 2.09 -6.51
CA ARG A 119 -10.97 0.72 -6.12
C ARG A 119 -9.76 -0.09 -5.71
N TRP A 120 -9.97 -0.92 -4.70
CA TRP A 120 -8.97 -1.87 -4.24
C TRP A 120 -9.58 -3.27 -4.34
N LEU A 121 -8.91 -4.16 -5.06
CA LEU A 121 -9.25 -5.59 -5.05
C LEU A 121 -8.14 -6.36 -4.36
N TRP A 122 -8.49 -7.04 -3.26
CA TRP A 122 -7.56 -7.90 -2.55
C TRP A 122 -7.88 -9.36 -2.81
N PHE A 123 -6.84 -10.13 -3.10
CA PHE A 123 -6.89 -11.57 -3.25
C PHE A 123 -6.33 -12.18 -1.99
N VAL A 124 -7.19 -12.80 -1.20
CA VAL A 124 -6.89 -13.24 0.15
C VAL A 124 -7.04 -14.75 0.24
N ASP A 125 -6.07 -15.44 0.82
CA ASP A 125 -6.14 -16.89 0.98
C ASP A 125 -7.15 -17.32 2.07
N ASP A 126 -7.20 -18.63 2.33
CA ASP A 126 -8.01 -19.24 3.38
C ASP A 126 -7.59 -18.82 4.80
N THR A 127 -6.31 -18.49 5.00
CA THR A 127 -5.78 -17.95 6.26
C THR A 127 -6.11 -16.49 6.48
N GLY A 128 -6.65 -15.79 5.48
CA GLY A 128 -6.93 -14.36 5.56
C GLY A 128 -5.73 -13.48 5.19
N LYS A 129 -4.65 -14.05 4.64
CA LYS A 129 -3.45 -13.31 4.21
C LYS A 129 -3.56 -12.85 2.77
N PRO A 130 -3.06 -11.64 2.46
CA PRO A 130 -3.09 -11.12 1.09
C PRO A 130 -2.05 -11.86 0.24
N ARG A 131 -2.44 -12.23 -0.97
CA ARG A 131 -1.58 -12.85 -2.00
C ARG A 131 -1.34 -11.93 -3.17
N ARG A 132 -2.31 -11.08 -3.46
CA ARG A 132 -2.24 -10.06 -4.50
C ARG A 132 -3.19 -8.94 -4.14
N PHE A 133 -2.89 -7.73 -4.57
CA PHE A 133 -3.88 -6.65 -4.59
C PHE A 133 -3.75 -5.83 -5.86
N LEU A 134 -4.87 -5.23 -6.25
CA LEU A 134 -4.99 -4.34 -7.39
C LEU A 134 -5.45 -2.98 -6.90
N THR A 135 -4.84 -1.93 -7.41
CA THR A 135 -5.28 -0.56 -7.18
C THR A 135 -5.70 0.07 -8.50
N TRP A 136 -6.82 0.80 -8.47
CA TRP A 136 -7.25 1.68 -9.55
C TRP A 136 -7.08 3.12 -9.07
N THR A 137 -6.40 3.96 -9.86
CA THR A 137 -6.33 5.39 -9.59
C THR A 137 -7.42 6.16 -10.35
N HIS A 138 -7.80 7.32 -9.80
CA HIS A 138 -8.90 8.26 -10.09
C HIS A 138 -9.28 8.55 -11.56
N HIS A 139 -8.53 8.06 -12.53
CA HIS A 139 -8.88 8.12 -13.95
C HIS A 139 -9.34 6.79 -14.56
N GLY A 140 -9.47 5.72 -13.77
CA GLY A 140 -9.91 4.40 -14.23
C GLY A 140 -8.97 3.76 -15.25
N ARG A 141 -7.76 4.32 -15.42
CA ARG A 141 -6.81 3.95 -16.48
C ARG A 141 -5.58 3.24 -15.98
N ILE A 142 -5.18 3.44 -14.73
CA ILE A 142 -3.97 2.81 -14.18
C ILE A 142 -4.44 1.72 -13.23
N LEU A 143 -4.22 0.48 -13.67
CA LEU A 143 -4.29 -0.71 -12.84
C LEU A 143 -2.89 -1.01 -12.36
N VAL A 144 -2.63 -0.91 -11.06
CA VAL A 144 -1.36 -1.37 -10.49
C VAL A 144 -1.57 -2.75 -9.89
N LEU A 145 -0.83 -3.71 -10.43
CA LEU A 145 -0.80 -5.07 -9.91
C LEU A 145 0.27 -5.17 -8.83
N HIS A 146 -0.08 -5.74 -7.68
CA HIS A 146 0.85 -6.02 -6.59
C HIS A 146 0.80 -7.51 -6.23
N ASP A 147 1.89 -8.24 -6.46
CA ASP A 147 2.06 -9.64 -6.07
C ASP A 147 2.78 -9.73 -4.73
N VAL A 148 2.10 -10.27 -3.71
CA VAL A 148 2.65 -10.34 -2.36
C VAL A 148 3.71 -11.43 -2.29
N ILE A 149 4.93 -11.03 -1.97
CA ILE A 149 6.09 -11.91 -1.76
C ILE A 149 6.06 -12.45 -0.33
N ALA A 150 5.83 -11.55 0.64
CA ALA A 150 5.82 -11.88 2.05
C ALA A 150 4.85 -10.99 2.83
N PHE A 151 4.25 -11.57 3.87
CA PHE A 151 3.39 -10.88 4.82
C PHE A 151 3.76 -11.31 6.25
N GLU A 152 4.03 -10.33 7.10
CA GLU A 152 4.37 -10.52 8.51
C GLU A 152 3.52 -9.60 9.38
N ALA A 153 2.68 -10.18 10.24
CA ALA A 153 1.94 -9.43 11.24
C ALA A 153 2.86 -9.13 12.43
N VAL A 154 2.77 -7.91 12.96
CA VAL A 154 3.54 -7.46 14.14
C VAL A 154 2.59 -6.80 15.14
N GLU A 155 2.99 -6.75 16.42
CA GLU A 155 2.17 -6.04 17.41
C GLU A 155 2.23 -4.53 17.23
N SER A 156 3.43 -3.99 16.99
CA SER A 156 3.67 -2.58 16.67
C SER A 156 5.07 -2.40 16.10
N PHE A 157 5.32 -1.28 15.42
CA PHE A 157 6.65 -0.92 14.95
C PHE A 157 7.34 0.09 15.88
N PRO A 158 8.69 0.16 15.88
CA PRO A 158 9.40 1.30 16.43
C PRO A 158 8.91 2.62 15.82
N ALA A 159 8.84 3.71 16.61
CA ALA A 159 8.37 5.01 16.10
C ALA A 159 9.18 5.52 14.88
N ARG A 160 10.48 5.23 14.86
CA ARG A 160 11.39 5.58 13.75
C ARG A 160 11.00 4.99 12.39
N THR A 161 10.20 3.91 12.36
CA THR A 161 9.72 3.31 11.11
C THR A 161 8.81 4.26 10.34
N PHE A 162 8.17 5.20 11.05
CA PHE A 162 7.21 6.17 10.51
C PHE A 162 7.66 7.61 10.71
N ALA A 163 8.98 7.82 10.80
CA ALA A 163 9.55 9.16 10.71
C ALA A 163 9.94 9.42 9.24
N PRO A 164 9.69 10.62 8.69
CA PRO A 164 10.31 11.00 7.43
C PRO A 164 11.82 10.79 7.55
N ASP A 165 12.42 10.02 6.64
CA ASP A 165 13.87 9.84 6.64
C ASP A 165 14.51 11.23 6.44
N PRO A 166 15.54 11.63 7.21
CA PRO A 166 16.31 12.83 6.92
C PRO A 166 16.79 12.90 5.45
N GLY A 167 17.02 11.74 4.84
CA GLY A 167 17.36 11.58 3.43
C GLY A 167 16.21 11.89 2.46
N TRP A 168 14.96 12.03 2.90
CA TRP A 168 13.84 12.42 2.04
C TRP A 168 13.88 13.88 1.61
N GLY A 169 14.60 14.74 2.36
CA GLY A 169 14.65 16.18 2.09
C GLY A 169 13.33 16.91 2.39
N CYS A 170 12.44 16.30 3.16
CA CYS A 170 11.18 16.92 3.59
C CYS A 170 11.41 17.79 4.85
N PRO A 171 10.84 19.00 4.94
CA PRO A 171 10.78 19.71 6.21
C PRO A 171 9.85 18.96 7.18
N GLU A 172 10.13 19.07 8.49
CA GLU A 172 9.17 18.66 9.52
C GLU A 172 7.90 19.51 9.33
N GLY A 173 6.79 18.85 8.99
CA GLY A 173 5.49 19.48 8.75
C GLY A 173 4.75 19.80 10.04
#